data_AF-A0A8S1ATW5-F1
#
_entry.id   AF-A0A8S1ATW5-F1
#
_cell.length_a   1.000
_cell.length_b   1.000
_cell.length_c   1.000
_cell.angle_alpha   90.00
_cell.angle_beta   90.00
_cell.angle_gamma   90.00
#
_symmetry.space_group_name_H-M   'P 1'
#
loop_
_entity.id
_entity.type
_entity.pdbx_description
1 polymer ?
#
loop_
_entity_poly.entity_id
_entity_poly.type
_entity_poly.pdbx_seq_one_letter_code
_entity_poly.pdbx_strand_id
1 'polypeptide(L)'
;MVYMLSSCDEGAVINPTTGKPEIIMFYNQTKGGVDTFDQMCSSMSCCRKSNRWPMTMFYGILNIAFINSYVIYTHNVLSKQEKPLNRREYMKRLSTELSKPSMRSRLEIPTLSRRLRENIENILPQTNQEASQETEEEPPAKVRRYYNLCTTKKKRMSKMTCTKCKKTVCGEHKKDVCNNCL
;
A
#
# COMPACT_ATOMS: atom_id res chain seq x y z
N MET A 1 25.75 6.61 -41.61
CA MET A 1 25.50 8.06 -41.69
C MET A 1 24.32 8.38 -40.78
N VAL A 2 24.38 9.45 -39.98
CA VAL A 2 23.30 9.88 -39.08
C VAL A 2 22.85 11.26 -39.54
N TYR A 3 21.54 11.44 -39.71
CA TYR A 3 20.93 12.70 -40.12
C TYR A 3 20.17 13.30 -38.94
N MET A 4 20.41 14.58 -38.67
CA MET A 4 19.74 15.35 -37.62
C MET A 4 19.22 16.65 -38.23
N LEU A 5 18.02 17.06 -37.81
CA LEU A 5 17.39 18.29 -38.22
C LEU A 5 17.07 19.11 -36.97
N SER A 6 17.37 20.40 -37.00
CA SER A 6 16.94 21.37 -35.99
C SER A 6 16.41 22.60 -36.69
N SER A 7 15.33 23.18 -36.14
CA SER A 7 14.72 24.42 -36.62
C SER A 7 15.11 25.64 -35.78
N CYS A 8 15.81 25.44 -34.67
CA CYS A 8 16.13 26.48 -33.69
C CYS A 8 17.64 26.59 -33.40
N ASP A 9 18.43 25.56 -33.72
CA ASP A 9 19.88 25.62 -33.56
C ASP A 9 20.49 26.28 -34.80
N GLU A 10 20.81 27.57 -34.69
CA GLU A 10 21.37 28.37 -35.78
C GLU A 10 22.88 28.11 -35.99
N GLY A 11 23.54 27.51 -34.99
CA GLY A 11 25.00 27.30 -34.97
C GLY A 11 25.44 25.90 -35.39
N ALA A 12 26.32 25.80 -36.39
CA ALA A 12 27.01 24.57 -36.76
C ALA A 12 28.29 24.37 -35.90
N VAL A 13 28.14 24.30 -34.58
CA VAL A 13 29.26 24.15 -33.66
C VAL A 13 29.61 22.68 -33.46
N ILE A 14 30.90 22.36 -33.51
CA ILE A 14 31.43 21.02 -33.21
C ILE A 14 32.12 21.08 -31.85
N ASN A 15 31.78 20.15 -30.96
CA ASN A 15 32.40 20.05 -29.66
C ASN A 15 33.88 19.58 -29.83
N PRO A 16 34.88 20.35 -29.37
CA PRO A 16 36.29 20.04 -29.60
C PRO A 16 36.77 18.80 -28.83
N THR A 17 36.11 18.43 -27.73
CA THR A 17 36.48 17.28 -26.90
C THR A 17 35.94 15.97 -27.48
N THR A 18 34.70 15.97 -27.97
CA THR A 18 34.04 14.74 -28.44
C THR A 18 34.07 14.57 -29.95
N GLY A 19 34.39 15.63 -30.69
CA GLY A 19 34.32 15.66 -32.16
C GLY A 19 32.90 15.57 -32.71
N LYS A 20 31.87 15.68 -31.85
CA LYS A 20 30.46 15.56 -32.25
C LYS A 20 29.85 16.95 -32.46
N PRO A 21 28.99 17.12 -33.48
CA PRO A 21 28.14 18.30 -33.60
C PRO A 21 27.32 18.55 -32.34
N GLU A 22 27.17 19.80 -31.95
CA GLU A 22 26.41 20.20 -30.76
C GLU A 22 24.96 19.73 -30.81
N ILE A 23 24.32 19.77 -31.98
CA ILE A 23 22.96 19.21 -32.22
C ILE A 23 22.84 17.75 -31.79
N ILE A 24 23.88 16.93 -32.01
CA ILE A 24 23.89 15.51 -31.59
C ILE A 24 24.04 15.42 -30.07
N MET A 25 24.84 16.30 -29.46
CA MET A 25 25.04 16.34 -28.01
C MET A 25 23.74 16.72 -27.30
N PHE A 26 23.07 17.78 -27.76
CA PHE A 26 21.80 18.25 -27.22
C PHE A 26 20.69 17.20 -27.37
N TYR A 27 20.57 16.59 -28.55
CA TYR A 27 19.62 15.50 -28.78
C TYR A 27 19.86 14.33 -27.82
N ASN A 28 21.11 13.92 -27.62
CA ASN A 28 21.41 12.79 -26.73
C ASN A 28 21.06 13.09 -25.26
N GLN A 29 21.14 14.34 -24.82
CA GLN A 29 20.75 14.76 -23.47
C GLN A 29 19.23 14.74 -23.28
N THR A 30 18.45 15.07 -24.31
CA THR A 30 17.00 15.30 -24.20
C THR A 30 16.13 14.12 -24.65
N LYS A 31 16.61 13.28 -25.58
CA LYS A 31 15.87 12.14 -26.16
C LYS A 31 15.37 11.12 -25.13
N GLY A 32 15.97 11.09 -23.95
CA GLY A 32 15.70 10.10 -22.91
C GLY A 32 14.41 10.34 -22.12
N GLY A 33 13.74 11.50 -22.26
CA GLY A 33 12.60 11.85 -21.41
C GLY A 33 11.47 10.82 -21.40
N VAL A 34 10.99 10.43 -22.59
CA VAL A 34 9.89 9.46 -22.74
C VAL A 34 10.34 8.04 -22.36
N ASP A 35 11.53 7.62 -22.80
CA ASP A 35 12.08 6.29 -22.50
C ASP A 35 12.30 6.08 -20.99
N THR A 36 12.81 7.10 -20.31
CA THR A 36 12.98 7.08 -18.84
C THR A 36 11.63 7.00 -18.14
N PHE A 37 10.62 7.71 -18.64
CA PHE A 37 9.25 7.64 -18.12
C PHE A 37 8.63 6.26 -18.32
N ASP A 38 8.80 5.66 -19.49
CA ASP A 38 8.32 4.30 -19.79
C ASP A 38 9.04 3.26 -18.91
N GLN A 39 10.35 3.37 -18.72
CA GLN A 39 11.12 2.54 -17.81
C GLN A 39 10.62 2.67 -16.35
N MET A 40 10.28 3.88 -15.91
CA MET A 40 9.65 4.10 -14.60
C MET A 40 8.27 3.44 -14.50
N CYS A 41 7.45 3.49 -15.55
CA CYS A 41 6.16 2.79 -15.61
C CYS A 41 6.35 1.28 -15.53
N SER A 42 7.28 0.73 -16.30
CA SER A 42 7.55 -0.70 -16.39
C SER A 42 8.06 -1.28 -15.06
N SER A 43 8.99 -0.58 -14.40
CA SER A 43 9.60 -1.03 -13.15
C SER A 43 8.63 -1.14 -11.96
N MET A 44 7.54 -0.36 -11.95
CA MET A 44 6.51 -0.39 -10.89
C MET A 44 5.10 -0.34 -11.49
N SER A 45 4.79 -1.31 -12.35
CA SER A 45 3.52 -1.35 -13.08
C SER A 45 2.37 -1.97 -12.28
N CYS A 46 1.19 -1.37 -12.37
CA CYS A 46 -0.06 -1.95 -11.86
C CYS A 46 -0.80 -2.83 -12.87
N CYS A 47 -0.26 -3.00 -14.09
CA CYS A 47 -0.89 -3.79 -15.15
C CYS A 47 -1.16 -5.23 -14.71
N ARG A 48 -2.28 -5.78 -15.20
CA ARG A 48 -2.70 -7.17 -15.00
C ARG A 48 -3.13 -7.77 -16.32
N LYS A 49 -2.94 -9.08 -16.48
CA LYS A 49 -3.49 -9.83 -17.62
C LYS A 49 -5.00 -9.61 -17.69
N SER A 50 -5.48 -9.11 -18.82
CA SER A 50 -6.88 -8.83 -19.07
C SER A 50 -7.19 -9.10 -20.54
N ASN A 51 -8.36 -9.70 -20.80
CA ASN A 51 -8.89 -9.84 -22.16
C ASN A 51 -9.73 -8.63 -22.60
N ARG A 52 -9.82 -7.60 -21.75
CA ARG A 52 -10.58 -6.37 -22.00
C ARG A 52 -9.59 -5.22 -22.21
N TRP A 53 -9.44 -4.75 -23.45
CA TRP A 53 -8.52 -3.65 -23.79
C TRP A 53 -8.74 -2.36 -22.99
N PRO A 54 -9.97 -1.97 -22.56
CA PRO A 54 -10.14 -0.77 -21.75
C PRO A 54 -9.46 -0.87 -20.38
N MET A 55 -9.34 -2.09 -19.84
CA MET A 55 -8.60 -2.30 -18.58
C MET A 55 -7.11 -2.02 -18.77
N THR A 56 -6.54 -2.38 -19.92
CA THR A 56 -5.13 -2.07 -20.24
C THR A 56 -4.90 -0.56 -20.28
N MET A 57 -5.81 0.19 -20.90
CA MET A 57 -5.75 1.66 -20.91
C MET A 57 -5.88 2.23 -19.51
N PHE A 58 -6.82 1.72 -18.71
CA PHE A 58 -6.99 2.14 -17.33
C PHE A 58 -5.73 1.92 -16.48
N TYR A 59 -5.07 0.77 -16.60
CA TYR A 59 -3.79 0.53 -15.92
C TYR A 59 -2.68 1.47 -16.39
N GLY A 60 -2.65 1.77 -17.70
CA GLY A 60 -1.73 2.78 -18.24
C GLY A 60 -1.94 4.16 -17.62
N ILE A 61 -3.19 4.63 -17.55
CA ILE A 61 -3.55 5.91 -16.91
C ILE A 61 -3.12 5.93 -15.45
N LEU A 62 -3.34 4.84 -14.70
CA LEU A 62 -2.90 4.75 -13.30
C LEU A 62 -1.38 4.84 -13.15
N ASN A 63 -0.61 4.13 -13.98
CA ASN A 63 0.85 4.21 -13.95
C ASN A 63 1.34 5.64 -14.21
N ILE A 64 0.75 6.32 -15.19
CA ILE A 64 1.07 7.72 -15.52
C ILE A 64 0.74 8.63 -14.35
N ALA A 65 -0.46 8.48 -13.77
CA ALA A 65 -0.91 9.28 -12.63
C ALA A 65 0.03 9.14 -11.43
N PHE A 66 0.50 7.93 -11.13
CA PHE A 66 1.41 7.68 -10.01
C PHE A 66 2.79 8.33 -10.19
N ILE A 67 3.33 8.34 -11.41
CA ILE A 67 4.61 9.03 -11.67
C ILE A 67 4.41 10.54 -11.56
N ASN A 68 3.37 11.07 -12.20
CA ASN A 68 3.10 12.51 -12.18
C ASN A 68 2.82 13.02 -10.77
N SER A 69 2.06 12.28 -9.96
CA SER A 69 1.81 12.64 -8.56
C SER A 69 3.09 12.62 -7.72
N TYR A 70 4.00 11.68 -8.00
CA TYR A 70 5.31 11.62 -7.35
C TYR A 70 6.19 12.81 -7.76
N VAL A 71 6.22 13.20 -9.03
CA VAL A 71 6.96 14.38 -9.50
C VAL A 71 6.50 15.64 -8.76
N ILE A 72 5.18 15.88 -8.70
CA ILE A 72 4.61 17.04 -7.98
C ILE A 72 4.97 16.98 -6.49
N TYR A 73 4.83 15.80 -5.87
CA TYR A 73 5.20 15.61 -4.47
C TYR A 73 6.69 15.94 -4.22
N THR A 74 7.59 15.39 -5.03
CA THR A 74 9.03 15.62 -4.89
C THR A 74 9.37 17.09 -5.05
N HIS A 75 8.79 17.76 -6.05
CA HIS A 75 8.98 19.19 -6.25
C HIS A 75 8.57 19.98 -5.01
N ASN A 76 7.37 19.76 -4.48
CA ASN A 76 6.85 20.48 -3.32
C ASN A 76 7.65 20.25 -2.04
N VAL A 77 8.15 19.02 -1.83
CA VAL A 77 8.99 18.69 -0.66
C VAL A 77 10.37 19.34 -0.77
N LEU A 78 10.98 19.29 -1.96
CA LEU A 78 12.26 19.93 -2.22
C LEU A 78 12.16 21.46 -2.10
N SER A 79 11.06 22.08 -2.55
CA SER A 79 10.81 23.51 -2.35
C SER A 79 10.74 23.91 -0.87
N LYS A 80 10.40 22.98 0.03
CA LYS A 80 10.43 23.17 1.48
C LYS A 80 11.77 22.82 2.13
N GLN A 81 12.80 22.52 1.32
CA GLN A 81 14.12 22.06 1.79
C GLN A 81 14.08 20.75 2.60
N GLU A 82 13.06 19.93 2.37
CA GLU A 82 12.93 18.63 3.01
C GLU A 82 13.39 17.51 2.07
N LYS A 83 13.75 16.35 2.66
CA LYS A 83 14.12 15.16 1.88
C LYS A 83 12.85 14.39 1.47
N PRO A 84 12.56 14.25 0.16
CA PRO A 84 11.42 13.46 -0.27
C PRO A 84 11.62 11.98 0.03
N LEU A 85 10.49 11.29 0.24
CA LEU A 85 10.47 9.83 0.29
C LEU A 85 10.92 9.25 -1.05
N ASN A 86 11.55 8.07 -1.02
CA ASN A 86 11.77 7.33 -2.25
C ASN A 86 10.44 6.88 -2.87
N ARG A 87 10.43 6.65 -4.19
CA ARG A 87 9.22 6.29 -4.94
C ARG A 87 8.48 5.09 -4.36
N ARG A 88 9.19 4.05 -3.90
CA ARG A 88 8.58 2.85 -3.32
C ARG A 88 7.80 3.17 -2.05
N GLU A 89 8.38 3.97 -1.16
CA GLU A 89 7.76 4.32 0.11
C GLU A 89 6.62 5.31 -0.07
N TYR A 90 6.77 6.26 -0.99
CA TYR A 90 5.68 7.12 -1.44
C TYR A 90 4.47 6.29 -1.93
N MET A 91 4.72 5.30 -2.79
CA MET A 91 3.66 4.44 -3.34
C MET A 91 2.97 3.60 -2.26
N LYS A 92 3.71 3.06 -1.28
CA LYS A 92 3.10 2.37 -0.14
C LYS A 92 2.19 3.31 0.64
N ARG A 93 2.69 4.50 1.00
CA ARG A 93 1.92 5.49 1.76
C ARG A 93 0.67 5.89 0.99
N LEU A 94 0.79 6.19 -0.30
CA LEU A 94 -0.35 6.48 -1.17
C LEU A 94 -1.38 5.34 -1.16
N SER A 95 -0.95 4.09 -1.33
CA SER A 95 -1.85 2.93 -1.32
C SER A 95 -2.57 2.75 0.02
N THR A 96 -1.86 2.98 1.14
CA THR A 96 -2.44 2.91 2.48
C THR A 96 -3.47 4.01 2.65
N GLU A 97 -3.14 5.27 2.33
CA GLU A 97 -4.05 6.42 2.44
C GLU A 97 -5.34 6.21 1.62
N LEU A 98 -5.22 5.78 0.35
CA LEU A 98 -6.37 5.50 -0.51
C LEU A 98 -7.26 4.37 0.02
N SER A 99 -6.67 3.41 0.73
CA SER A 99 -7.38 2.26 1.28
C SER A 99 -8.04 2.53 2.63
N LYS A 100 -7.66 3.61 3.36
CA LYS A 100 -8.18 3.91 4.71
C LYS A 100 -9.70 4.00 4.79
N PRO A 101 -10.40 4.73 3.89
CA PRO A 101 -11.86 4.85 3.98
C PRO A 101 -12.54 3.49 3.85
N SER A 102 -12.14 2.68 2.87
CA SER A 102 -12.67 1.33 2.67
C SER A 102 -12.34 0.41 3.85
N MET A 103 -11.14 0.51 4.43
CA MET A 103 -10.77 -0.23 5.64
C MET A 103 -11.68 0.12 6.82
N ARG A 104 -11.96 1.41 7.04
CA ARG A 104 -12.88 1.89 8.10
C ARG A 104 -14.30 1.35 7.90
N SER A 105 -14.87 1.49 6.70
CA SER A 105 -16.20 0.94 6.40
C SER A 105 -16.28 -0.58 6.59
N ARG A 106 -15.18 -1.32 6.36
CA ARG A 106 -15.17 -2.76 6.62
C ARG A 106 -15.23 -3.12 8.11
N LEU A 107 -14.72 -2.27 9.00
CA LEU A 107 -14.76 -2.53 10.46
C LEU A 107 -16.18 -2.48 11.03
N GLU A 108 -17.10 -1.75 10.38
CA GLU A 108 -18.51 -1.67 10.76
C GLU A 108 -19.24 -3.00 10.55
N ILE A 109 -18.69 -3.92 9.73
CA ILE A 109 -19.31 -5.22 9.46
C ILE A 109 -19.20 -6.12 10.71
N PRO A 110 -20.31 -6.50 11.35
CA PRO A 110 -20.28 -7.26 12.61
C PRO A 110 -19.74 -8.68 12.42
N THR A 111 -19.93 -9.25 11.23
CA THR A 111 -19.47 -10.60 10.87
C THR A 111 -18.04 -10.65 10.34
N LEU A 112 -17.32 -9.52 10.35
CA LEU A 112 -15.93 -9.46 9.90
C LEU A 112 -15.07 -10.44 10.72
N SER A 113 -14.28 -11.26 10.02
CA SER A 113 -13.42 -12.23 10.68
C SER A 113 -12.46 -11.53 11.65
N ARG A 114 -12.28 -12.10 12.85
CA ARG A 114 -11.47 -11.48 13.91
C ARG A 114 -10.04 -11.15 13.46
N ARG A 115 -9.39 -12.07 12.75
CA ARG A 115 -8.03 -11.87 12.21
C ARG A 115 -7.96 -10.68 11.25
N LEU A 116 -8.97 -10.52 10.39
CA LEU A 116 -9.02 -9.39 9.46
C LEU A 116 -9.29 -8.07 10.19
N ARG A 117 -10.16 -8.09 11.20
CA ARG A 117 -10.42 -6.95 12.08
C ARG A 117 -9.14 -6.48 12.77
N GLU A 118 -8.45 -7.40 13.47
CA GLU A 118 -7.16 -7.15 14.14
C GLU A 118 -6.12 -6.58 13.15
N ASN A 119 -6.01 -7.15 11.94
CA ASN A 119 -5.08 -6.65 10.93
C ASN A 119 -5.41 -5.23 10.45
N ILE A 120 -6.69 -4.92 10.23
CA ILE A 120 -7.12 -3.58 9.79
C ILE A 120 -6.86 -2.56 10.91
N GLU A 121 -7.19 -2.91 12.15
CA GLU A 121 -6.94 -2.07 13.34
C GLU A 121 -5.45 -1.81 13.55
N ASN A 122 -4.57 -2.77 13.23
CA ASN A 122 -3.12 -2.57 13.30
C ASN A 122 -2.56 -1.66 12.20
N ILE A 123 -3.22 -1.60 11.03
CA ILE A 123 -2.77 -0.79 9.88
C ILE A 123 -3.30 0.64 9.99
N LEU A 124 -4.53 0.82 10.46
CA LEU A 124 -5.08 2.13 10.69
C LEU A 124 -4.36 2.74 11.90
N PRO A 125 -3.75 3.93 11.79
CA PRO A 125 -3.27 4.62 12.98
C PRO A 125 -4.47 4.74 13.93
N GLN A 126 -4.26 4.36 15.19
CA GLN A 126 -5.21 4.69 16.24
C GLN A 126 -5.34 6.22 16.17
N THR A 127 -6.45 6.70 15.62
CA THR A 127 -6.89 8.04 15.94
C THR A 127 -7.05 7.95 17.45
N ASN A 128 -6.05 8.44 18.19
CA ASN A 128 -6.23 8.86 19.56
C ASN A 128 -7.32 9.93 19.48
N GLN A 129 -8.57 9.48 19.44
CA GLN A 129 -9.66 10.23 20.01
C GLN A 129 -9.16 10.52 21.42
N GLU A 130 -9.02 11.82 21.67
CA GLU A 130 -8.53 12.41 22.89
C GLU A 130 -8.99 11.59 24.09
N ALA A 131 -8.01 11.25 24.93
CA ALA A 131 -8.19 10.68 26.24
C ALA A 131 -9.41 11.32 26.91
N SER A 132 -10.51 10.59 26.90
CA SER A 132 -11.71 10.93 27.65
C SER A 132 -12.11 9.67 28.41
N GLN A 133 -11.90 9.80 29.72
CA GLN A 133 -12.49 9.03 30.81
C GLN A 133 -11.83 7.68 31.11
N GLU A 134 -10.94 7.72 32.10
CA GLU A 134 -10.86 6.69 33.13
C GLU A 134 -12.29 6.33 33.55
N THR A 135 -12.83 5.26 32.97
CA THR A 135 -13.99 4.58 33.52
C THR A 135 -13.43 3.30 34.12
N GLU A 136 -13.62 3.13 35.43
CA GLU A 136 -13.34 1.86 36.10
C GLU A 136 -13.94 0.72 35.28
N GLU A 137 -13.10 -0.13 34.69
CA GLU A 137 -13.57 -1.27 33.91
C GLU A 137 -14.29 -2.24 34.86
N GLU A 138 -15.63 -2.20 34.87
CA GLU A 138 -16.40 -3.40 35.18
C GLU A 138 -15.85 -4.55 34.32
N PRO A 139 -15.61 -5.75 34.90
CA PRO A 139 -15.05 -6.85 34.15
C PRO A 139 -15.95 -7.13 32.94
N PRO A 140 -15.41 -7.12 31.70
CA PRO A 140 -16.23 -7.22 30.50
C PRO A 140 -17.08 -8.47 30.59
N ALA A 141 -18.40 -8.32 30.43
CA ALA A 141 -19.35 -9.43 30.49
C ALA A 141 -18.82 -10.59 29.63
N LYS A 142 -18.68 -11.78 30.23
CA LYS A 142 -18.08 -12.96 29.56
C LYS A 142 -18.86 -13.31 28.29
N VAL A 143 -18.42 -12.77 27.14
CA VAL A 143 -19.00 -13.00 25.83
C VAL A 143 -18.75 -14.45 25.43
N ARG A 144 -19.81 -15.16 25.05
CA ARG A 144 -19.71 -16.52 24.52
C ARG A 144 -18.95 -16.49 23.19
N ARG A 145 -17.87 -17.26 23.09
CA ARG A 145 -17.03 -17.36 21.88
C ARG A 145 -16.93 -18.80 21.39
N TYR A 146 -16.68 -18.98 20.10
CA TYR A 146 -16.43 -20.30 19.53
C TYR A 146 -15.04 -20.81 19.94
N TYR A 147 -14.93 -22.10 20.20
CA TYR A 147 -13.62 -22.73 20.42
C TYR A 147 -12.98 -23.09 19.08
N ASN A 148 -11.72 -22.69 18.87
CA ASN A 148 -11.01 -22.90 17.60
C ASN A 148 -10.79 -24.37 17.20
N LEU A 149 -10.77 -25.33 18.14
CA LEU A 149 -10.66 -26.76 17.81
C LEU A 149 -12.02 -27.39 17.49
N CYS A 150 -13.13 -26.74 17.84
CA CYS A 150 -14.44 -27.19 17.38
C CYS A 150 -14.59 -26.82 15.90
N THR A 151 -15.08 -27.77 15.10
CA THR A 151 -15.52 -27.49 13.72
C THR A 151 -16.54 -26.35 13.72
N THR A 152 -16.33 -25.34 12.86
CA THR A 152 -17.19 -24.15 12.75
C THR A 152 -18.66 -24.50 12.46
N LYS A 153 -18.93 -25.62 11.79
CA LYS A 153 -20.28 -26.15 11.53
C LYS A 153 -21.10 -26.43 12.79
N LYS A 154 -20.46 -26.87 13.88
CA LYS A 154 -21.13 -27.19 15.15
C LYS A 154 -21.62 -25.93 15.88
N LYS A 155 -21.11 -24.74 15.53
CA LYS A 155 -21.43 -23.45 16.16
C LYS A 155 -21.48 -23.50 17.70
N ARG A 156 -20.57 -24.27 18.33
CA ARG A 156 -20.52 -24.41 19.79
C ARG A 156 -19.82 -23.21 20.41
N MET A 157 -20.58 -22.42 21.16
CA MET A 157 -20.08 -21.28 21.90
C MET A 157 -19.86 -21.64 23.38
N SER A 158 -18.84 -21.06 23.99
CA SER A 158 -18.50 -21.27 25.40
C SER A 158 -18.08 -19.96 26.07
N LYS A 159 -18.34 -19.86 27.38
CA LYS A 159 -17.81 -18.80 28.26
C LYS A 159 -16.50 -19.19 28.95
N MET A 160 -16.10 -20.47 28.82
CA MET A 160 -14.98 -21.05 29.54
C MET A 160 -13.67 -20.76 28.81
N THR A 161 -12.60 -20.48 29.56
CA THR A 161 -11.27 -20.15 29.05
C THR A 161 -10.21 -21.03 29.68
N CYS A 162 -9.16 -21.35 28.92
CA CYS A 162 -8.02 -22.11 29.39
C CYS A 162 -7.26 -21.32 30.45
N THR A 163 -6.91 -21.95 31.57
CA THR A 163 -6.18 -21.31 32.67
C THR A 163 -4.77 -20.86 32.25
N LYS A 164 -4.09 -21.62 31.37
CA LYS A 164 -2.73 -21.28 30.91
C LYS A 164 -2.67 -20.23 29.80
N CYS A 165 -3.53 -20.32 28.78
CA CYS A 165 -3.44 -19.45 27.59
C CYS A 165 -4.63 -18.52 27.35
N LYS A 166 -5.61 -18.50 28.26
CA LYS A 166 -6.84 -17.67 28.22
C LYS A 166 -7.70 -17.80 26.95
N LYS A 167 -7.38 -18.74 26.05
CA LYS A 167 -8.21 -19.07 24.88
C LYS A 167 -9.50 -19.74 25.33
N THR A 168 -10.62 -19.42 24.69
CA THR A 168 -11.91 -20.07 24.92
C THR A 168 -11.77 -21.59 24.76
N VAL A 169 -12.49 -22.40 25.53
CA VAL A 169 -12.53 -23.88 25.45
C VAL A 169 -13.98 -24.33 25.56
N CYS A 170 -14.35 -25.41 24.87
CA CYS A 170 -15.69 -26.00 25.03
C CYS A 170 -15.63 -27.26 25.90
N GLY A 171 -16.74 -27.61 26.56
CA GLY A 171 -16.79 -28.71 27.50
C GLY A 171 -16.42 -30.10 26.94
N GLU A 172 -16.55 -30.30 25.63
CA GLU A 172 -16.13 -31.55 24.96
C GLU A 172 -14.60 -31.65 24.80
N HIS A 173 -13.91 -30.52 24.59
CA HIS A 173 -12.48 -30.53 24.28
C HIS A 173 -11.58 -30.20 25.48
N LYS A 174 -12.14 -29.76 26.62
CA LYS A 174 -11.60 -29.78 28.01
C LYS A 174 -12.28 -28.72 28.89
N LYS A 175 -12.22 -28.92 30.21
CA LYS A 175 -12.77 -28.00 31.24
C LYS A 175 -11.82 -26.86 31.62
N ASP A 176 -10.58 -27.17 32.03
CA ASP A 176 -9.69 -26.12 32.61
C ASP A 176 -8.44 -25.77 31.77
N VAL A 177 -7.88 -26.72 31.03
CA VAL A 177 -6.66 -26.52 30.21
C VAL A 177 -6.96 -26.96 28.77
N CYS A 178 -6.51 -26.24 27.75
CA CYS A 178 -6.75 -26.62 26.36
C CYS A 178 -5.75 -27.67 25.85
N ASN A 179 -6.04 -28.33 24.71
CA ASN A 179 -5.14 -29.34 24.11
C ASN A 179 -3.73 -28.82 23.82
N ASN A 180 -3.57 -27.54 23.47
CA ASN A 180 -2.26 -26.97 23.15
C ASN A 180 -1.45 -26.56 24.39
N CYS A 181 -2.01 -26.72 25.59
CA CYS A 181 -1.39 -26.32 26.86
C CYS A 181 -1.28 -27.48 27.85
N LEU A 182 -1.64 -28.70 27.44
CA LEU A 182 -1.10 -29.90 28.04
C LEU A 182 0.37 -30.02 27.63
#